data_AF-A0A936EJG9-F1
#
_entry.id   AF-A0A936EJG9-F1
#
_cell.length_a   1.000
_cell.length_b   1.000
_cell.length_c   1.000
_cell.angle_alpha   90.00
_cell.angle_beta   90.00
_cell.angle_gamma   90.00
#
_symmetry.space_group_name_H-M   'P 1'
#
loop_
_entity.id
_entity.type
_entity.pdbx_description
1 polymer ?
#
loop_
_entity_poly.entity_id
_entity_poly.type
_entity_poly.pdbx_seq_one_letter_code
_entity_poly.pdbx_strand_id
1 'polypeptide(L)'
;MTPKTYQDNFFGFHSDDSFNSAKEVIPVILQFIKPASVIDIGCGAGNWLYNWNELGVTNFLGVDGDYVRAEDLIIDKNNFESANLDNGFSTDRKFDLVTSLEVAEHIKPENAEKFIASLCNLGDVIVFSAAIPGQDGTLHFNEQYPDYWIEKFAKHNFKPYDCLRELIWNNDKVSPWYRQNVLFFVNDSVKDKHPSITSNTKKILPLVHPEIYRSRVRDAAYSKRILKSPYTALRYFASNFFNKKK
;
A
#
# COMPACT_ATOMS: atom_id res chain seq x y z
N MET A 1 19.25 -10.48 31.53
CA MET A 1 20.24 -9.78 30.70
C MET A 1 19.52 -9.23 29.49
N THR A 2 19.32 -7.93 29.44
CA THR A 2 18.72 -7.21 28.30
C THR A 2 19.72 -7.10 27.15
N PRO A 3 19.45 -7.61 25.94
CA PRO A 3 20.22 -7.27 24.77
C PRO A 3 19.65 -5.99 24.15
N LYS A 4 20.53 -4.99 24.10
CA LYS A 4 20.43 -3.74 23.35
C LYS A 4 20.61 -4.01 21.85
N THR A 5 19.91 -3.19 21.06
CA THR A 5 20.30 -2.64 19.75
C THR A 5 20.50 -3.61 18.59
N TYR A 6 19.45 -3.77 17.78
CA TYR A 6 19.54 -4.02 16.35
C TYR A 6 18.49 -3.16 15.64
N GLN A 7 18.70 -1.85 15.66
CA GLN A 7 18.13 -0.93 14.68
C GLN A 7 19.23 -0.70 13.65
N ASP A 8 18.93 -0.93 12.37
CA ASP A 8 19.00 0.16 11.39
C ASP A 8 18.58 -0.26 9.96
N ASN A 9 17.45 0.37 9.55
CA ASN A 9 17.33 1.17 8.33
C ASN A 9 16.78 0.58 7.03
N PHE A 10 15.81 -0.34 7.12
CA PHE A 10 14.75 -0.40 6.09
C PHE A 10 13.36 -0.70 6.69
N PHE A 11 13.30 -1.48 7.77
CA PHE A 11 12.03 -1.91 8.38
C PHE A 11 11.46 -0.95 9.43
N GLY A 12 12.28 -0.19 10.18
CA GLY A 12 11.80 0.57 11.35
C GLY A 12 11.00 1.85 11.04
N PHE A 13 11.20 2.50 9.89
CA PHE A 13 10.44 3.71 9.53
C PHE A 13 9.11 3.36 8.84
N HIS A 14 9.13 2.38 7.92
CA HIS A 14 7.91 1.96 7.24
C HIS A 14 6.99 1.10 8.12
N SER A 15 7.53 0.37 9.11
CA SER A 15 6.69 -0.38 10.06
C SER A 15 5.81 0.54 10.88
N ASP A 16 6.36 1.63 11.41
CA ASP A 16 5.62 2.55 12.28
C ASP A 16 4.55 3.33 11.50
N ASP A 17 4.88 3.80 10.30
CA ASP A 17 3.95 4.53 9.44
C ASP A 17 2.79 3.64 8.96
N SER A 18 3.09 2.40 8.56
CA SER A 18 2.07 1.43 8.13
C SER A 18 1.18 1.01 9.29
N PHE A 19 1.78 0.74 10.45
CA PHE A 19 1.07 0.35 11.66
C PHE A 19 0.12 1.45 12.16
N ASN A 20 0.61 2.69 12.27
CA ASN A 20 -0.19 3.83 12.72
C ASN A 20 -1.30 4.18 11.71
N SER A 21 -0.99 4.10 10.41
CA SER A 21 -2.00 4.28 9.37
C SER A 21 -3.08 3.20 9.45
N ALA A 22 -2.71 1.93 9.60
CA ALA A 22 -3.65 0.83 9.71
C ALA A 22 -4.61 1.01 10.89
N LYS A 23 -4.09 1.41 12.05
CA LYS A 23 -4.87 1.68 13.26
C LYS A 23 -5.98 2.72 13.05
N GLU A 24 -5.75 3.70 12.17
CA GLU A 24 -6.68 4.79 11.91
C GLU A 24 -7.58 4.50 10.69
N VAL A 25 -7.07 3.80 9.67
CA VAL A 25 -7.79 3.52 8.41
C VAL A 25 -8.73 2.33 8.55
N ILE A 26 -8.34 1.25 9.25
CA ILE A 26 -9.20 0.06 9.40
C ILE A 26 -10.55 0.39 10.06
N PRO A 27 -10.62 1.20 11.14
CA PRO A 27 -11.91 1.64 11.69
C PRO A 27 -12.79 2.39 10.69
N VAL A 28 -12.19 3.10 9.71
CA VAL A 28 -12.93 3.75 8.62
C VAL A 28 -13.45 2.70 7.64
N ILE A 29 -12.63 1.73 7.24
CA ILE A 29 -13.06 0.61 6.38
C ILE A 29 -14.24 -0.16 7.02
N LEU A 30 -14.18 -0.38 8.34
CA LEU A 30 -15.21 -1.09 9.10
C LEU A 30 -16.59 -0.40 9.13
N GLN A 31 -16.66 0.90 8.80
CA GLN A 31 -17.93 1.61 8.61
C GLN A 31 -18.65 1.16 7.34
N PHE A 32 -17.91 0.62 6.37
CA PHE A 32 -18.42 0.23 5.06
C PHE A 32 -18.63 -1.27 4.92
N ILE A 33 -17.72 -2.08 5.47
CA ILE A 33 -17.75 -3.54 5.38
C ILE A 33 -17.22 -4.17 6.68
N LYS A 34 -17.84 -5.27 7.12
CA LYS A 34 -17.39 -6.05 8.28
C LYS A 34 -16.96 -7.44 7.81
N PRO A 35 -15.73 -7.59 7.30
CA PRO A 35 -15.27 -8.87 6.78
C PRO A 35 -15.10 -9.88 7.92
N ALA A 36 -15.47 -11.14 7.70
CA ALA A 36 -15.11 -12.23 8.60
C ALA A 36 -13.71 -12.78 8.28
N SER A 37 -13.19 -12.50 7.09
CA SER A 37 -11.85 -12.88 6.67
C SER A 37 -11.16 -11.85 5.77
N VAL A 38 -9.85 -11.67 5.97
CA VAL A 38 -9.01 -10.71 5.23
C VAL A 38 -7.78 -11.40 4.66
N ILE A 39 -7.43 -11.10 3.41
CA ILE A 39 -6.10 -11.40 2.89
C ILE A 39 -5.38 -10.11 2.54
N ASP A 40 -4.13 -9.97 2.97
CA ASP A 40 -3.29 -8.80 2.71
C ASP A 40 -2.13 -9.18 1.79
N ILE A 41 -2.17 -8.69 0.55
CA ILE A 41 -1.19 -8.96 -0.49
C ILE A 41 -0.16 -7.84 -0.51
N GLY A 42 1.08 -8.17 -0.17
CA GLY A 42 2.15 -7.24 0.16
C GLY A 42 2.12 -6.81 1.63
N CYS A 43 1.88 -7.76 2.54
CA CYS A 43 1.63 -7.48 3.95
C CYS A 43 2.87 -7.03 4.77
N GLY A 44 4.08 -7.17 4.21
CA GLY A 44 5.35 -6.99 4.89
C GLY A 44 5.43 -7.80 6.18
N ALA A 45 5.73 -7.13 7.30
CA ALA A 45 5.75 -7.75 8.62
C ALA A 45 4.35 -8.10 9.18
N GLY A 46 3.26 -7.75 8.48
CA GLY A 46 1.88 -7.97 8.92
C GLY A 46 1.27 -6.81 9.71
N ASN A 47 1.72 -5.56 9.49
CA ASN A 47 1.24 -4.38 10.23
C ASN A 47 -0.28 -4.16 10.13
N TRP A 48 -0.84 -4.28 8.93
CA TRP A 48 -2.28 -4.16 8.71
C TRP A 48 -3.05 -5.32 9.33
N LEU A 49 -2.54 -6.55 9.14
CA LEU A 49 -3.14 -7.77 9.67
C LEU A 49 -3.18 -7.82 11.20
N TYR A 50 -2.12 -7.34 11.86
CA TYR A 50 -2.11 -7.18 13.32
C TYR A 50 -3.26 -6.27 13.78
N ASN A 51 -3.45 -5.12 13.13
CA ASN A 51 -4.52 -4.18 13.49
C ASN A 51 -5.92 -4.75 13.16
N TRP A 52 -6.07 -5.55 12.10
CA TRP A 52 -7.30 -6.31 11.83
C TRP A 52 -7.61 -7.29 12.95
N ASN A 53 -6.60 -8.02 13.43
CA ASN A 53 -6.73 -8.96 14.53
C ASN A 53 -7.17 -8.28 15.83
N GLU A 54 -6.56 -7.15 16.18
CA GLU A 54 -6.94 -6.34 17.36
C GLU A 54 -8.39 -5.85 17.31
N LEU A 55 -8.94 -5.69 16.10
CA LEU A 55 -10.34 -5.30 15.87
C LEU A 55 -11.28 -6.51 15.68
N GLY A 56 -10.80 -7.73 15.96
CA GLY A 56 -11.61 -8.95 16.03
C GLY A 56 -11.68 -9.76 14.74
N VAL A 57 -10.98 -9.37 13.68
CA VAL A 57 -10.89 -10.16 12.44
C VAL A 57 -9.70 -11.11 12.55
N THR A 58 -9.94 -12.33 13.04
CA THR A 58 -8.88 -13.31 13.37
C THR A 58 -8.59 -14.31 12.25
N ASN A 59 -9.47 -14.43 11.25
CA ASN A 59 -9.25 -15.28 10.08
C ASN A 59 -8.60 -14.46 8.96
N PHE A 60 -7.26 -14.48 8.91
CA PHE A 60 -6.54 -13.74 7.90
C PHE A 60 -5.33 -14.49 7.36
N LEU A 61 -4.84 -14.02 6.20
CA LEU A 61 -3.61 -14.48 5.58
C LEU A 61 -2.82 -13.27 5.09
N GLY A 62 -1.53 -13.22 5.40
CA GLY A 62 -0.57 -12.29 4.80
C GLY A 62 0.22 -12.99 3.71
N VAL A 63 0.44 -12.29 2.61
CA VAL A 63 1.30 -12.79 1.53
C VAL A 63 2.33 -11.72 1.20
N ASP A 64 3.60 -12.09 1.18
CA ASP A 64 4.69 -11.21 0.77
C ASP A 64 5.89 -12.02 0.26
N GLY A 65 6.97 -11.39 -0.17
CA GLY A 65 8.17 -12.06 -0.68
C GLY A 65 8.94 -12.83 0.39
N ASP A 66 9.84 -13.70 -0.08
CA ASP A 66 10.74 -14.53 0.75
C ASP A 66 11.79 -13.72 1.54
N TYR A 67 11.93 -12.42 1.22
CA TYR A 67 12.73 -11.48 1.98
C TYR A 67 12.12 -11.11 3.34
N VAL A 68 10.83 -11.36 3.55
CA VAL A 68 10.20 -11.19 4.87
C VAL A 68 10.57 -12.39 5.73
N ARG A 69 11.41 -12.15 6.74
CA ARG A 69 11.88 -13.22 7.62
C ARG A 69 10.83 -13.52 8.68
N ALA A 70 10.69 -14.80 9.04
CA ALA A 70 9.69 -15.23 10.01
C ALA A 70 9.85 -14.57 11.39
N GLU A 71 11.08 -14.23 11.78
CA GLU A 71 11.39 -13.50 13.01
C GLU A 71 10.99 -12.02 13.00
N ASP A 72 10.76 -11.42 11.82
CA ASP A 72 10.35 -10.03 11.66
C ASP A 72 8.81 -9.89 11.64
N LEU A 73 8.07 -11.00 11.52
CA LEU A 73 6.61 -11.00 11.52
C LEU A 73 6.06 -10.60 12.90
N ILE A 74 5.07 -9.70 12.89
CA ILE A 74 4.32 -9.32 14.11
C ILE A 74 2.98 -10.05 14.23
N ILE A 75 2.69 -10.95 13.28
CA ILE A 75 1.56 -11.88 13.28
C ILE A 75 2.06 -13.32 13.45
N ASP A 76 1.15 -14.26 13.71
CA ASP A 76 1.52 -15.69 13.69
C ASP A 76 2.01 -16.07 12.28
N LYS A 77 3.21 -16.66 12.20
CA LYS A 77 3.81 -17.19 10.97
C LYS A 77 2.92 -18.20 10.24
N ASN A 78 2.00 -18.87 10.93
CA ASN A 78 1.04 -19.77 10.31
C ASN A 78 0.00 -19.03 9.45
N ASN A 79 -0.14 -17.71 9.66
CA ASN A 79 -0.98 -16.82 8.87
C ASN A 79 -0.16 -16.01 7.85
N PHE A 80 1.04 -16.48 7.48
CA PHE A 80 1.88 -15.86 6.47
C PHE A 80 2.29 -16.87 5.40
N GLU A 81 2.24 -16.46 4.14
CA GLU A 81 2.72 -17.23 3.00
C GLU A 81 3.71 -16.41 2.17
N SER A 82 4.86 -17.00 1.89
CA SER A 82 5.87 -16.37 1.03
C SER A 82 5.57 -16.64 -0.44
N ALA A 83 5.42 -15.59 -1.25
CA ALA A 83 5.22 -15.69 -2.69
C ALA A 83 5.86 -14.52 -3.44
N ASN A 84 6.38 -14.79 -4.65
CA ASN A 84 6.77 -13.72 -5.56
C ASN A 84 5.53 -13.12 -6.23
N LEU A 85 5.10 -11.96 -5.77
CA LEU A 85 3.89 -11.28 -6.23
C LEU A 85 3.94 -10.86 -7.71
N ASP A 86 5.13 -10.69 -8.28
CA ASP A 86 5.34 -10.40 -9.71
C ASP A 86 4.87 -11.59 -10.59
N ASN A 87 4.82 -12.80 -10.02
CA ASN A 87 4.30 -13.99 -10.70
C ASN A 87 2.79 -14.22 -10.48
N GLY A 88 2.13 -13.35 -9.71
CA GLY A 88 0.78 -13.56 -9.20
C GLY A 88 0.74 -14.50 -7.99
N PHE A 89 -0.41 -14.53 -7.34
CA PHE A 89 -0.70 -15.41 -6.21
C PHE A 89 -2.08 -16.06 -6.38
N SER A 90 -2.24 -17.28 -5.88
CA SER A 90 -3.52 -18.00 -5.90
C SER A 90 -3.61 -18.95 -4.73
N THR A 91 -4.82 -19.13 -4.21
CA THR A 91 -5.16 -20.10 -3.17
C THR A 91 -6.56 -20.64 -3.42
N ASP A 92 -6.89 -21.78 -2.82
CA ASP A 92 -8.19 -22.46 -3.03
C ASP A 92 -9.35 -21.80 -2.26
N ARG A 93 -9.06 -20.78 -1.45
CA ARG A 93 -10.06 -20.06 -0.66
C ARG A 93 -10.21 -18.61 -1.12
N LYS A 94 -11.43 -18.10 -0.98
CA LYS A 94 -11.73 -16.66 -1.08
C LYS A 94 -11.79 -16.02 0.31
N PHE A 95 -11.68 -14.69 0.32
CA PHE A 95 -11.75 -13.83 1.49
C PHE A 95 -12.85 -12.78 1.29
N ASP A 96 -13.45 -12.33 2.39
CA ASP A 96 -14.49 -11.30 2.34
C ASP A 96 -13.93 -9.93 1.98
N LEU A 97 -12.65 -9.70 2.27
CA LEU A 97 -11.91 -8.50 1.91
C LEU A 97 -10.48 -8.85 1.50
N VAL A 98 -10.04 -8.29 0.38
CA VAL A 98 -8.65 -8.31 -0.07
C VAL A 98 -8.06 -6.93 0.17
N THR A 99 -6.87 -6.84 0.75
CA THR A 99 -6.11 -5.58 0.85
C THR A 99 -4.82 -5.70 0.05
N SER A 100 -4.45 -4.61 -0.65
CA SER A 100 -3.13 -4.47 -1.26
C SER A 100 -2.81 -2.98 -1.35
N LEU A 101 -1.91 -2.51 -0.48
CA LEU A 101 -1.74 -1.09 -0.19
C LEU A 101 -0.27 -0.69 -0.33
N GLU A 102 0.04 0.10 -1.37
CA GLU A 102 1.42 0.48 -1.76
C GLU A 102 2.28 -0.75 -2.08
N VAL A 103 1.80 -1.52 -3.07
CA VAL A 103 2.41 -2.79 -3.50
C VAL A 103 2.53 -2.84 -5.02
N ALA A 104 1.48 -2.42 -5.73
CA ALA A 104 1.39 -2.61 -7.18
C ALA A 104 2.45 -1.81 -7.97
N GLU A 105 3.00 -0.74 -7.40
CA GLU A 105 4.11 0.04 -7.95
C GLU A 105 5.43 -0.74 -8.01
N HIS A 106 5.58 -1.79 -7.20
CA HIS A 106 6.73 -2.70 -7.21
C HIS A 106 6.55 -3.86 -8.20
N ILE A 107 5.33 -4.07 -8.71
CA ILE A 107 5.04 -5.09 -9.71
C ILE A 107 5.49 -4.59 -11.08
N LYS A 108 6.18 -5.43 -11.86
CA LYS A 108 6.61 -4.99 -13.20
C LYS A 108 5.40 -4.70 -14.09
N PRO A 109 5.46 -3.65 -14.93
CA PRO A 109 4.33 -3.27 -15.79
C PRO A 109 3.76 -4.43 -16.62
N GLU A 110 4.61 -5.31 -17.15
CA GLU A 110 4.23 -6.49 -17.92
C GLU A 110 3.42 -7.54 -17.13
N ASN A 111 3.58 -7.55 -15.81
CA ASN A 111 2.91 -8.49 -14.90
C ASN A 111 1.70 -7.88 -14.18
N ALA A 112 1.43 -6.58 -14.38
CA ALA A 112 0.34 -5.88 -13.70
C ALA A 112 -1.04 -6.53 -13.96
N GLU A 113 -1.31 -7.00 -15.18
CA GLU A 113 -2.58 -7.72 -15.48
C GLU A 113 -2.72 -8.99 -14.64
N LYS A 114 -1.63 -9.74 -14.52
CA LYS A 114 -1.59 -11.00 -13.76
C LYS A 114 -1.80 -10.75 -12.28
N PHE A 115 -1.14 -9.72 -11.74
CA PHE A 115 -1.28 -9.31 -10.35
C PHE A 115 -2.71 -8.88 -10.02
N ILE A 116 -3.34 -8.04 -10.85
CA ILE A 116 -4.74 -7.62 -10.65
C ILE A 116 -5.70 -8.81 -10.77
N ALA A 117 -5.48 -9.72 -11.71
CA ALA A 117 -6.26 -10.95 -11.81
C ALA A 117 -6.17 -11.80 -10.54
N SER A 118 -4.99 -11.91 -9.94
CA SER A 118 -4.81 -12.57 -8.63
C SER A 118 -5.66 -11.92 -7.54
N LEU A 119 -5.60 -10.58 -7.39
CA LEU A 119 -6.43 -9.88 -6.39
C LEU A 119 -7.93 -10.13 -6.60
N CYS A 120 -8.40 -10.08 -7.84
CA CYS A 120 -9.80 -10.32 -8.20
C CYS A 120 -10.26 -11.76 -7.92
N ASN A 121 -9.35 -12.74 -8.00
CA ASN A 121 -9.68 -14.13 -7.72
C ASN A 121 -9.79 -14.43 -6.21
N LEU A 122 -9.13 -13.61 -5.37
CA LEU A 122 -9.09 -13.80 -3.92
C LEU A 122 -10.36 -13.31 -3.21
N GLY A 123 -11.11 -12.38 -3.79
CA GLY A 123 -12.34 -11.86 -3.18
C GLY A 123 -13.06 -10.86 -4.06
N ASP A 124 -14.32 -10.57 -3.71
CA ASP A 124 -15.19 -9.71 -4.52
C ASP A 124 -15.21 -8.23 -4.03
N VAL A 125 -14.52 -7.94 -2.93
CA VAL A 125 -14.29 -6.60 -2.38
C VAL A 125 -12.82 -6.42 -2.06
N ILE A 126 -12.22 -5.34 -2.58
CA ILE A 126 -10.79 -5.08 -2.51
C ILE A 126 -10.58 -3.64 -2.01
N VAL A 127 -9.65 -3.43 -1.08
CA VAL A 127 -9.09 -2.12 -0.74
C VAL A 127 -7.71 -2.05 -1.36
N PHE A 128 -7.53 -1.12 -2.29
CA PHE A 128 -6.35 -1.04 -3.13
C PHE A 128 -5.71 0.34 -3.05
N SER A 129 -4.39 0.40 -2.97
CA SER A 129 -3.61 1.62 -3.20
C SER A 129 -2.31 1.29 -3.92
N ALA A 130 -1.83 2.22 -4.74
CA ALA A 130 -0.56 2.12 -5.44
C ALA A 130 0.01 3.51 -5.68
N ALA A 131 1.33 3.63 -5.66
CA ALA A 131 2.01 4.89 -5.89
C ALA A 131 1.71 5.49 -7.28
N ILE A 132 1.48 6.81 -7.32
CA ILE A 132 1.33 7.57 -8.57
C ILE A 132 2.69 8.05 -9.10
N PRO A 133 2.81 8.45 -10.39
CA PRO A 133 4.07 8.92 -10.94
C PRO A 133 4.72 10.05 -10.13
N GLY A 134 5.99 9.87 -9.77
CA GLY A 134 6.79 10.82 -9.00
C GLY A 134 6.58 10.74 -7.49
N GLN A 135 5.77 9.80 -7.01
CA GLN A 135 5.69 9.42 -5.60
C GLN A 135 6.90 8.54 -5.28
N ASP A 136 7.91 9.16 -4.70
CA ASP A 136 9.22 8.58 -4.39
C ASP A 136 9.15 7.20 -3.70
N GLY A 137 10.21 6.41 -3.82
CA GLY A 137 10.34 5.11 -3.16
C GLY A 137 11.39 4.23 -3.82
N THR A 138 11.62 3.07 -3.21
CA THR A 138 12.68 2.16 -3.63
C THR A 138 12.11 1.08 -4.54
N LEU A 139 12.70 0.88 -5.72
CA LEU A 139 12.27 -0.14 -6.69
C LEU A 139 10.80 0.01 -7.11
N HIS A 140 10.35 1.25 -7.33
CA HIS A 140 9.09 1.52 -8.00
C HIS A 140 9.30 1.39 -9.51
N PHE A 141 8.72 0.34 -10.11
CA PHE A 141 8.81 0.09 -11.56
C PHE A 141 7.54 0.53 -12.30
N ASN A 142 6.43 0.69 -11.59
CA ASN A 142 5.10 0.81 -12.17
C ASN A 142 4.22 1.81 -11.41
N GLU A 143 4.77 2.99 -11.12
CA GLU A 143 3.99 4.12 -10.61
C GLU A 143 2.97 4.57 -11.67
N GLN A 144 1.68 4.55 -11.32
CA GLN A 144 0.60 4.77 -12.28
C GLN A 144 -0.56 5.50 -11.65
N TYR A 145 -1.25 6.34 -12.44
CA TYR A 145 -2.48 6.99 -12.00
C TYR A 145 -3.64 5.99 -11.85
N PRO A 146 -4.68 6.32 -11.06
CA PRO A 146 -5.80 5.42 -10.81
C PRO A 146 -6.44 4.82 -12.07
N ASP A 147 -6.58 5.59 -13.16
CA ASP A 147 -7.21 5.12 -14.40
C ASP A 147 -6.55 3.86 -14.96
N TYR A 148 -5.22 3.75 -14.88
CA TYR A 148 -4.47 2.56 -15.31
C TYR A 148 -4.88 1.29 -14.55
N TRP A 149 -5.04 1.40 -13.23
CA TRP A 149 -5.45 0.28 -12.37
C TRP A 149 -6.94 -0.03 -12.57
N ILE A 150 -7.76 1.00 -12.71
CA ILE A 150 -9.21 0.88 -12.97
C ILE A 150 -9.45 0.10 -14.26
N GLU A 151 -8.72 0.38 -15.34
CA GLU A 151 -8.83 -0.34 -16.60
C GLU A 151 -8.54 -1.85 -16.44
N LYS A 152 -7.60 -2.24 -15.57
CA LYS A 152 -7.28 -3.64 -15.31
C LYS A 152 -8.36 -4.32 -14.48
N PHE A 153 -8.79 -3.69 -13.40
CA PHE A 153 -9.90 -4.17 -12.56
C PHE A 153 -11.21 -4.33 -13.36
N ALA A 154 -11.48 -3.42 -14.29
CA ALA A 154 -12.67 -3.47 -15.14
C ALA A 154 -12.76 -4.75 -15.99
N LYS A 155 -11.63 -5.34 -16.40
CA LYS A 155 -11.60 -6.63 -17.14
C LYS A 155 -12.13 -7.80 -16.31
N HIS A 156 -12.16 -7.66 -14.99
CA HIS A 156 -12.66 -8.64 -14.04
C HIS A 156 -14.03 -8.25 -13.45
N ASN A 157 -14.73 -7.28 -14.05
CA ASN A 157 -16.01 -6.74 -13.59
C ASN A 157 -15.96 -6.01 -12.24
N PHE A 158 -14.81 -5.46 -11.85
CA PHE A 158 -14.67 -4.61 -10.67
C PHE A 158 -14.82 -3.14 -11.03
N LYS A 159 -15.45 -2.37 -10.14
CA LYS A 159 -15.58 -0.91 -10.24
C LYS A 159 -14.96 -0.22 -9.03
N PRO A 160 -14.30 0.94 -9.23
CA PRO A 160 -13.72 1.70 -8.14
C PRO A 160 -14.76 2.56 -7.39
N TYR A 161 -14.54 2.79 -6.11
CA TYR A 161 -15.36 3.66 -5.26
C TYR A 161 -14.46 4.45 -4.30
N ASP A 162 -14.61 5.78 -4.30
CA ASP A 162 -13.79 6.70 -3.50
C ASP A 162 -14.50 7.12 -2.21
N CYS A 163 -14.66 6.15 -1.29
CA CYS A 163 -15.35 6.38 -0.01
C CYS A 163 -14.39 6.69 1.14
N LEU A 164 -13.10 6.38 0.97
CA LEU A 164 -12.12 6.41 2.05
C LEU A 164 -11.35 7.72 2.10
N ARG A 165 -10.87 8.23 0.95
CA ARG A 165 -9.92 9.35 0.91
C ARG A 165 -10.45 10.59 1.58
N GLU A 166 -11.71 10.95 1.34
CA GLU A 166 -12.35 12.12 1.98
C GLU A 166 -12.36 12.03 3.51
N LEU A 167 -12.55 10.83 4.07
CA LEU A 167 -12.63 10.61 5.52
C LEU A 167 -11.26 10.64 6.20
N ILE A 168 -10.19 10.31 5.48
CA ILE A 168 -8.83 10.24 6.02
C ILE A 168 -7.92 11.38 5.56
N TRP A 169 -8.35 12.22 4.60
CA TRP A 169 -7.51 13.23 3.93
C TRP A 169 -6.76 14.14 4.89
N ASN A 170 -7.43 14.60 5.95
CA ASN A 170 -6.86 15.51 6.93
C ASN A 170 -6.38 14.82 8.22
N ASN A 171 -6.37 13.48 8.27
CA ASN A 171 -5.85 12.73 9.42
C ASN A 171 -4.32 12.63 9.31
N ASP A 172 -3.62 13.44 10.11
CA ASP A 172 -2.16 13.53 10.13
C ASP A 172 -1.45 12.30 10.69
N LYS A 173 -2.20 11.40 11.33
CA LYS A 173 -1.71 10.09 11.78
C LYS A 173 -1.68 9.04 10.67
N VAL A 174 -2.30 9.31 9.53
CA VAL A 174 -2.27 8.44 8.35
C VAL A 174 -1.21 8.96 7.39
N SER A 175 -0.35 8.08 6.89
CA SER A 175 0.65 8.50 5.92
C SER A 175 0.01 9.06 4.65
N PRO A 176 0.58 10.11 4.05
CA PRO A 176 -0.07 10.84 2.97
C PRO A 176 -0.27 10.03 1.68
N TRP A 177 0.52 8.98 1.46
CA TRP A 177 0.34 8.07 0.32
C TRP A 177 -0.96 7.28 0.43
N TYR A 178 -1.29 6.73 1.61
CA TYR A 178 -2.59 6.07 1.82
C TYR A 178 -3.76 7.04 1.67
N ARG A 179 -3.65 8.26 2.25
CA ARG A 179 -4.67 9.32 2.11
C ARG A 179 -4.97 9.66 0.66
N GLN A 180 -3.97 9.60 -0.20
CA GLN A 180 -4.05 9.95 -1.62
C GLN A 180 -4.56 8.81 -2.50
N ASN A 181 -4.12 7.58 -2.22
CA ASN A 181 -4.19 6.49 -3.20
C ASN A 181 -5.27 5.46 -2.90
N VAL A 182 -5.74 5.35 -1.64
CA VAL A 182 -6.62 4.25 -1.24
C VAL A 182 -8.02 4.35 -1.86
N LEU A 183 -8.49 3.26 -2.45
CA LEU A 183 -9.81 3.14 -3.07
C LEU A 183 -10.42 1.76 -2.76
N PHE A 184 -11.74 1.68 -2.76
CA PHE A 184 -12.43 0.40 -2.86
C PHE A 184 -12.55 -0.03 -4.32
N PHE A 185 -12.44 -1.32 -4.58
CA PHE A 185 -12.90 -1.97 -5.80
C PHE A 185 -13.90 -3.05 -5.44
N VAL A 186 -15.08 -3.02 -6.05
CA VAL A 186 -16.16 -3.98 -5.77
C VAL A 186 -16.58 -4.64 -7.07
N ASN A 187 -16.68 -5.97 -7.06
CA ASN A 187 -17.21 -6.74 -8.18
C ASN A 187 -18.70 -6.41 -8.39
N ASP A 188 -19.12 -6.19 -9.64
CA ASP A 188 -20.51 -5.81 -9.94
C ASP A 188 -21.52 -6.88 -9.46
N SER A 189 -21.11 -8.15 -9.37
CA SER A 189 -21.95 -9.25 -8.87
C SER A 189 -22.34 -9.16 -7.39
N VAL A 190 -21.60 -8.39 -6.58
CA VAL A 190 -21.87 -8.19 -5.15
C VAL A 190 -22.21 -6.74 -4.79
N LYS A 191 -22.37 -5.86 -5.79
CA LYS A 191 -22.57 -4.42 -5.55
C LYS A 191 -23.74 -4.09 -4.62
N ASP A 192 -24.84 -4.84 -4.75
CA ASP A 192 -26.07 -4.63 -3.98
C ASP A 192 -25.95 -5.13 -2.54
N LYS A 193 -24.93 -5.95 -2.24
CA LYS A 193 -24.60 -6.39 -0.87
C LYS A 193 -23.80 -5.34 -0.09
N HIS A 194 -23.20 -4.37 -0.78
CA HIS A 194 -22.35 -3.33 -0.19
C HIS A 194 -22.80 -1.91 -0.55
N PRO A 195 -24.07 -1.52 -0.30
CA PRO A 195 -24.60 -0.21 -0.69
C PRO A 195 -23.90 0.97 0.01
N SER A 196 -23.33 0.75 1.20
CA SER A 196 -22.47 1.71 1.91
C SER A 196 -21.25 2.14 1.08
N ILE A 197 -20.72 1.23 0.25
CA ILE A 197 -19.61 1.50 -0.68
C ILE A 197 -20.19 1.98 -2.01
N THR A 198 -21.12 1.22 -2.59
CA THR A 198 -21.49 1.36 -4.00
C THR A 198 -22.42 2.51 -4.32
N SER A 199 -23.03 3.12 -3.30
CA SER A 199 -23.80 4.37 -3.46
C SER A 199 -22.92 5.59 -3.80
N ASN A 200 -21.61 5.52 -3.54
CA ASN A 200 -20.68 6.60 -3.88
C ASN A 200 -20.23 6.50 -5.35
N THR A 201 -21.02 7.10 -6.24
CA THR A 201 -20.72 7.08 -7.68
C THR A 201 -19.84 8.26 -8.12
N LYS A 202 -19.07 8.88 -7.21
CA LYS A 202 -18.18 9.98 -7.55
C LYS A 202 -17.13 9.49 -8.56
N LYS A 203 -16.79 10.35 -9.52
CA LYS A 203 -15.69 10.08 -10.44
C LYS A 203 -14.39 9.98 -9.65
N ILE A 204 -13.59 8.95 -9.94
CA ILE A 204 -12.26 8.82 -9.36
C ILE A 204 -11.34 9.86 -9.99
N LEU A 205 -10.70 10.65 -9.13
CA LEU A 205 -9.72 11.65 -9.54
C LEU A 205 -8.28 11.20 -9.20
N PRO A 206 -7.30 11.50 -10.07
CA PRO A 206 -5.88 11.39 -9.74
C PRO A 206 -5.50 12.56 -8.82
N LEU A 207 -5.61 12.34 -7.51
CA LEU A 207 -5.33 13.37 -6.51
C LEU A 207 -3.84 13.42 -6.17
N VAL A 208 -3.35 14.61 -5.84
CA VAL A 208 -2.02 14.80 -5.27
C VAL A 208 -2.17 15.45 -3.90
N HIS A 209 -1.74 14.77 -2.84
CA HIS A 209 -1.84 15.28 -1.47
C HIS A 209 -0.88 16.47 -1.28
N PRO A 210 -1.30 17.57 -0.61
CA PRO A 210 -0.45 18.75 -0.42
C PRO A 210 0.89 18.47 0.26
N GLU A 211 0.95 17.51 1.19
CA GLU A 211 2.20 17.12 1.85
C GLU A 211 3.18 16.46 0.87
N ILE A 212 2.70 15.54 0.03
CA ILE A 212 3.51 14.90 -1.01
C ILE A 212 4.00 15.96 -1.99
N TYR A 213 3.10 16.80 -2.51
CA TYR A 213 3.45 17.88 -3.42
C TYR A 213 4.51 18.81 -2.85
N ARG A 214 4.32 19.30 -1.61
CA ARG A 214 5.27 20.20 -0.94
C ARG A 214 6.63 19.55 -0.71
N SER A 215 6.65 18.26 -0.38
CA SER A 215 7.89 17.49 -0.24
C SER A 215 8.68 17.51 -1.56
N ARG A 216 8.03 17.16 -2.68
CA ARG A 216 8.67 17.15 -4.01
C ARG A 216 9.14 18.53 -4.47
N VAL A 217 8.34 19.58 -4.21
CA VAL A 217 8.74 20.96 -4.52
C VAL A 217 9.98 21.37 -3.72
N ARG A 218 10.05 20.99 -2.44
CA ARG A 218 11.21 21.26 -1.58
C ARG A 218 12.46 20.54 -2.09
N ASP A 219 12.35 19.27 -2.45
CA ASP A 219 13.47 18.48 -2.99
C ASP A 219 14.01 19.06 -4.31
N ALA A 220 13.10 19.48 -5.19
CA ALA A 220 13.46 20.13 -6.45
C ALA A 220 14.14 21.50 -6.22
N ALA A 221 13.63 22.30 -5.29
CA ALA A 221 14.23 23.59 -4.92
C ALA A 221 15.62 23.41 -4.30
N TYR A 222 15.78 22.43 -3.41
CA TYR A 222 17.05 22.08 -2.78
C TYR A 222 18.08 21.62 -3.82
N SER A 223 17.69 20.73 -4.72
CA SER A 223 18.53 20.26 -5.84
C SER A 223 19.00 21.40 -6.74
N LYS A 224 18.11 22.33 -7.10
CA LYS A 224 18.47 23.54 -7.87
C LYS A 224 19.47 24.42 -7.13
N ARG A 225 19.37 24.54 -5.81
CA ARG A 225 20.30 25.34 -4.99
C ARG A 225 21.69 24.71 -4.94
N ILE A 226 21.77 23.39 -4.85
CA ILE A 226 23.02 22.63 -4.90
C ILE A 226 23.71 22.84 -6.25
N LEU A 227 22.99 22.68 -7.37
CA LEU A 227 23.57 22.80 -8.71
C LEU A 227 24.08 24.21 -9.04
N LYS A 228 23.56 25.25 -8.39
CA LYS A 228 24.04 26.63 -8.53
C LYS A 228 25.33 26.94 -7.74
N SER A 229 25.81 26.00 -6.93
CA SER A 229 27.06 26.14 -6.16
C SER A 229 27.97 24.92 -6.42
N PRO A 230 29.03 25.06 -7.23
CA PRO A 230 29.95 23.96 -7.55
C PRO A 230 30.51 23.27 -6.29
N TYR A 231 30.78 24.06 -5.24
CA TYR A 231 31.29 23.56 -3.96
C TYR A 231 30.22 22.78 -3.16
N THR A 232 28.97 23.26 -3.16
CA THR A 232 27.87 22.56 -2.48
C THR A 232 27.47 21.29 -3.23
N ALA A 233 27.48 21.31 -4.56
CA ALA A 233 27.33 20.12 -5.40
C ALA A 233 28.42 19.08 -5.10
N LEU A 234 29.70 19.49 -5.11
CA LEU A 234 30.80 18.58 -4.81
C LEU A 234 30.69 17.95 -3.43
N ARG A 235 30.32 18.73 -2.39
CA ARG A 235 30.11 18.17 -1.03
C ARG A 235 28.92 17.23 -0.94
N TYR A 236 27.79 17.56 -1.57
CA TYR A 236 26.59 16.71 -1.58
C TYR A 236 26.83 15.37 -2.30
N PHE A 237 27.45 15.43 -3.49
CA PHE A 237 27.79 14.21 -4.22
C PHE A 237 28.86 13.41 -3.48
N ALA A 238 29.88 14.04 -2.89
CA ALA A 238 30.86 13.34 -2.07
C ALA A 238 30.20 12.64 -0.87
N SER A 239 29.36 13.31 -0.09
CA SER A 239 28.69 12.69 1.07
C SER A 239 27.79 11.51 0.70
N ASN A 240 27.08 11.60 -0.42
CA ASN A 240 26.22 10.52 -0.90
C ASN A 240 26.98 9.37 -1.58
N PHE A 241 28.15 9.64 -2.15
CA PHE A 241 28.98 8.60 -2.79
C PHE A 241 29.73 7.75 -1.75
N PHE A 242 30.17 8.35 -0.64
CA PHE A 242 30.84 7.62 0.44
C PHE A 242 29.88 6.88 1.38
N ASN A 243 28.62 7.31 1.48
CA ASN A 243 27.60 6.61 2.28
C ASN A 243 26.95 5.41 1.58
N LYS A 244 27.17 5.20 0.28
CA LYS A 244 26.68 4.01 -0.48
C LYS A 244 27.63 2.80 -0.45
N LYS A 245 28.73 2.84 0.32
CA LYS A 245 29.74 1.77 0.41
C LYS A 245 29.83 1.11 1.81
N LYS A 246 28.78 1.19 2.62
CA LYS A 246 28.69 0.43 3.87
C LYS A 246 27.37 -0.31 3.94
#